data_AF-A0A353ZS31-F1
#
_entry.id   AF-A0A353ZS31-F1
#
_cell.length_a   1.000
_cell.length_b   1.000
_cell.length_c   1.000
_cell.angle_alpha   90.00
_cell.angle_beta   90.00
_cell.angle_gamma   90.00
#
_symmetry.space_group_name_H-M   'P 1'
#
loop_
_entity.id
_entity.type
_entity.pdbx_description
1 polymer ?
#
loop_
_entity_poly.entity_id
_entity_poly.type
_entity_poly.pdbx_seq_one_letter_code
_entity_poly.pdbx_strand_id
1 'polypeptide(L)'
;KLGNSEVKGFVQRVVTDGLGDWLERNPGPARDVIRKAISAAQARMAARKARDNARRKSPLESFGMPGKLSDCSSKDPARCEVYIVEGDSAGGSAKRGRNPETQAILPLRG
;
A
#
# COMPACT_ATOMS: atom_id res chain seq x y z
N LYS A 1 -12.65 15.49 1.37
CA LYS A 1 -13.14 14.87 0.12
C LYS A 1 -14.19 15.80 -0.47
N LEU A 2 -14.00 16.30 -1.69
CA LEU A 2 -15.03 17.09 -2.37
C LEU A 2 -16.17 16.14 -2.81
N GLY A 3 -17.41 16.53 -2.54
CA GLY A 3 -18.61 15.69 -2.72
C GLY A 3 -19.46 16.04 -3.95
N ASN A 4 -19.06 17.05 -4.72
CA ASN A 4 -19.79 17.58 -5.85
C ASN A 4 -19.62 16.69 -7.09
N SER A 5 -20.63 15.91 -7.42
CA SER A 5 -20.62 14.95 -8.52
C SER A 5 -20.71 15.64 -9.89
N GLU A 6 -21.41 16.76 -9.98
CA GLU A 6 -21.57 17.61 -11.15
C GLU A 6 -20.24 18.23 -11.61
N VAL A 7 -19.39 18.61 -10.66
CA VAL A 7 -18.08 19.20 -10.93
C VAL A 7 -17.12 18.19 -11.55
N LYS A 8 -17.23 16.90 -11.19
CA LYS A 8 -16.39 15.85 -11.78
C LYS A 8 -16.56 15.78 -13.30
N GLY A 9 -17.80 15.80 -13.79
CA GLY A 9 -18.09 15.73 -15.22
C GLY A 9 -17.56 16.94 -15.98
N PHE A 10 -17.73 18.14 -15.40
CA PHE A 10 -17.19 19.37 -15.96
C PHE A 10 -15.67 19.34 -16.08
N VAL A 11 -14.97 19.06 -14.97
CA VAL A 11 -13.49 19.00 -14.95
C VAL A 11 -12.97 17.92 -15.87
N GLN A 12 -13.60 16.74 -15.90
CA GLN A 12 -13.19 15.65 -16.79
C GLN A 12 -13.24 16.05 -18.25
N ARG A 13 -14.30 16.77 -18.68
CA ARG A 13 -14.41 17.25 -20.07
C ARG A 13 -13.31 18.24 -20.41
N VAL A 14 -13.15 19.30 -19.59
CA VAL A 14 -12.15 20.34 -19.83
C VAL A 14 -10.72 19.76 -19.87
N VAL A 15 -10.40 18.85 -18.95
CA VAL A 15 -9.09 18.20 -18.92
C VAL A 15 -8.89 17.28 -20.13
N THR A 16 -9.91 16.53 -20.56
CA THR A 16 -9.79 15.65 -21.72
C THR A 16 -9.49 16.44 -22.98
N ASP A 17 -10.21 17.54 -23.20
CA ASP A 17 -10.03 18.40 -24.38
C ASP A 17 -8.65 19.08 -24.35
N GLY A 18 -8.32 19.75 -23.23
CA GLY A 18 -7.06 20.51 -23.12
C GLY A 18 -5.81 19.62 -23.10
N LEU A 19 -5.88 18.45 -22.46
CA LEU A 19 -4.76 17.52 -22.45
C LEU A 19 -4.57 16.85 -23.82
N GLY A 20 -5.65 16.49 -24.50
CA GLY A 20 -5.60 15.94 -25.86
C GLY A 20 -4.90 16.89 -26.82
N ASP A 21 -5.36 18.15 -26.87
CA ASP A 21 -4.77 19.20 -27.69
C ASP A 21 -3.28 19.43 -27.37
N TRP A 22 -2.91 19.46 -26.08
CA TRP A 22 -1.50 19.61 -25.69
C TRP A 22 -0.64 18.44 -26.14
N LEU A 23 -1.11 17.19 -26.01
CA LEU A 23 -0.37 16.00 -26.42
C LEU A 23 -0.15 15.97 -27.93
N GLU A 24 -1.12 16.40 -28.73
CA GLU A 24 -1.01 16.49 -30.19
C GLU A 24 -0.01 17.59 -30.62
N ARG A 25 -0.04 18.75 -29.96
CA ARG A 25 0.88 19.86 -30.25
C ARG A 25 2.32 19.60 -29.81
N ASN A 26 2.53 18.67 -28.87
CA ASN A 26 3.85 18.42 -28.25
C ASN A 26 4.27 16.94 -28.39
N PRO A 27 4.51 16.42 -29.61
CA PRO A 27 4.70 14.99 -29.84
C PRO A 27 5.93 14.38 -29.14
N GLY A 28 7.03 15.15 -28.99
CA GLY A 28 8.22 14.71 -28.27
C GLY A 28 7.94 14.46 -26.78
N PRO A 29 7.59 15.52 -26.01
CA PRO A 29 7.21 15.39 -24.61
C PRO A 29 6.05 14.40 -24.37
N ALA A 30 5.04 14.39 -25.25
CA ALA A 30 3.93 13.45 -25.18
C ALA A 30 4.41 11.99 -25.21
N ARG A 31 5.33 11.67 -26.11
CA ARG A 31 5.91 10.32 -26.22
C ARG A 31 6.65 9.91 -24.94
N ASP A 32 7.38 10.83 -24.32
CA ASP A 32 8.12 10.54 -23.09
C ASP A 32 7.18 10.31 -21.90
N VAL A 33 6.13 11.12 -21.76
CA VAL A 33 5.08 10.92 -20.75
C VAL A 33 4.40 9.56 -20.93
N ILE A 34 3.99 9.23 -22.16
CA ILE A 34 3.34 7.96 -22.48
C ILE A 34 4.26 6.77 -22.18
N ARG A 35 5.53 6.82 -22.60
CA ARG A 35 6.53 5.77 -22.30
C ARG A 35 6.70 5.57 -20.80
N LYS A 36 6.80 6.66 -20.02
CA LYS A 36 6.88 6.58 -18.55
C LYS A 36 5.63 5.94 -17.96
N ALA A 37 4.44 6.28 -18.44
CA ALA A 37 3.19 5.68 -18.00
C ALA A 37 3.12 4.18 -18.30
N ILE A 38 3.55 3.75 -19.50
CA ILE A 38 3.63 2.34 -19.90
C ILE A 38 4.61 1.58 -19.00
N SER A 39 5.82 2.11 -18.78
CA SER A 39 6.81 1.50 -17.89
C SER A 39 6.26 1.32 -16.47
N ALA A 40 5.60 2.35 -15.92
CA ALA A 40 4.96 2.28 -14.62
C ALA A 40 3.79 1.27 -14.58
N ALA A 41 3.03 1.10 -15.67
CA ALA A 41 1.97 0.11 -15.76
C ALA A 41 2.53 -1.32 -15.80
N GLN A 42 3.58 -1.56 -16.59
CA GLN A 42 4.28 -2.84 -16.64
C GLN A 42 4.86 -3.22 -15.29
N ALA A 43 5.52 -2.28 -14.59
CA ALA A 43 6.06 -2.49 -13.24
C ALA A 43 4.94 -2.87 -12.25
N ARG A 44 3.80 -2.17 -12.30
CA ARG A 44 2.62 -2.49 -11.46
C ARG A 44 2.07 -3.89 -11.75
N MET A 45 1.96 -4.30 -13.02
CA MET A 45 1.50 -5.63 -13.38
C MET A 45 2.49 -6.72 -12.96
N ALA A 46 3.79 -6.50 -13.14
CA ALA A 46 4.83 -7.43 -12.71
C ALA A 46 4.81 -7.61 -11.19
N ALA A 47 4.73 -6.51 -10.42
CA ALA A 47 4.60 -6.55 -8.96
C ALA A 47 3.32 -7.28 -8.51
N ARG A 48 2.18 -7.04 -9.19
CA ARG A 48 0.94 -7.77 -8.90
C ARG A 48 1.09 -9.27 -9.14
N LYS A 49 1.65 -9.67 -10.29
CA LYS A 49 1.91 -11.08 -10.61
C LYS A 49 2.87 -11.73 -9.60
N ALA A 50 3.90 -11.01 -9.17
CA ALA A 50 4.82 -11.47 -8.14
C ALA A 50 4.10 -11.70 -6.79
N ARG A 51 3.27 -10.74 -6.36
CA ARG A 51 2.45 -10.87 -5.14
C ARG A 51 1.46 -12.03 -5.22
N ASP A 52 0.75 -12.18 -6.34
CA ASP A 52 -0.23 -13.25 -6.54
C ASP A 52 0.47 -14.63 -6.57
N ASN A 53 1.63 -14.74 -7.22
CA ASN A 53 2.44 -15.95 -7.22
C ASN A 53 2.99 -16.29 -5.83
N ALA A 54 3.47 -15.30 -5.08
CA ALA A 54 3.93 -15.49 -3.70
C ALA A 54 2.79 -15.94 -2.78
N ARG A 55 1.59 -15.37 -2.96
CA ARG A 55 0.38 -15.76 -2.22
C ARG A 55 -0.06 -17.19 -2.53
N ARG A 56 0.00 -17.61 -3.80
CA ARG A 56 -0.34 -18.98 -4.23
C ARG A 56 0.67 -20.04 -3.77
N LYS A 57 1.95 -19.66 -3.62
CA LYS A 57 3.02 -20.56 -3.17
C LYS A 57 3.18 -20.66 -1.65
N SER A 58 2.43 -19.86 -0.86
CA SER A 58 2.42 -19.96 0.60
C SER A 58 1.47 -21.09 1.01
N PRO A 59 1.94 -22.26 1.49
CA PRO A 59 1.11 -23.45 1.62
C PRO A 59 0.05 -23.42 2.73
N LEU A 60 -0.02 -22.35 3.52
CA LEU A 60 -0.93 -22.25 4.67
C LEU A 60 -1.45 -20.82 4.82
N GLU A 61 -2.76 -20.65 4.69
CA GLU A 61 -3.55 -19.42 4.92
C GLU A 61 -3.59 -18.93 6.39
N SER A 62 -2.59 -19.24 7.23
CA SER A 62 -2.70 -18.90 8.66
C SER A 62 -2.13 -17.50 8.96
N PHE A 63 -3.06 -16.55 9.08
CA PHE A 63 -3.02 -15.31 9.87
C PHE A 63 -1.70 -14.98 10.61
N GLY A 64 -1.16 -13.80 10.31
CA GLY A 64 -0.10 -13.17 11.10
C GLY A 64 1.30 -13.48 10.58
N MET A 65 2.24 -12.56 10.82
CA MET A 65 3.66 -12.78 10.53
C MET A 65 4.23 -13.70 11.62
N PRO A 66 4.26 -15.04 11.44
CA PRO A 66 4.53 -15.97 12.53
C PRO A 66 5.99 -15.82 12.95
N GLY A 67 6.24 -15.65 14.25
CA GLY A 67 7.58 -15.42 14.78
C GLY A 67 8.16 -14.01 14.56
N LYS A 68 7.45 -13.12 13.85
CA LYS A 68 7.81 -11.70 13.74
C LYS A 68 6.82 -10.82 14.50
N LEU A 69 5.53 -10.88 14.18
CA LEU A 69 4.51 -10.10 14.88
C LEU A 69 4.08 -10.81 16.16
N SER A 70 4.18 -10.12 17.30
CA SER A 70 3.46 -10.52 18.50
C SER A 70 2.11 -9.83 18.48
N ASP A 71 1.06 -10.56 18.12
CA ASP A 71 -0.29 -9.98 17.97
C ASP A 71 -0.98 -9.74 19.33
N CYS A 72 -2.09 -9.01 19.33
CA CYS A 72 -2.98 -8.80 20.48
C CYS A 72 -4.22 -9.71 20.39
N SER A 73 -4.95 -9.90 21.50
CA SER A 73 -6.12 -10.80 21.52
C SER A 73 -7.41 -10.15 21.01
N SER A 74 -7.53 -8.82 21.08
CA SER A 74 -8.67 -8.08 20.54
C SER A 74 -8.71 -8.13 19.01
N LYS A 75 -9.92 -8.22 18.46
CA LYS A 75 -10.18 -8.14 17.02
C LYS A 75 -10.80 -6.81 16.59
N ASP A 76 -11.02 -5.88 17.53
CA ASP A 76 -11.56 -4.55 17.26
C ASP A 76 -10.44 -3.58 16.82
N PRO A 77 -10.35 -3.23 15.52
CA PRO A 77 -9.27 -2.38 15.02
C PRO A 77 -9.29 -0.96 15.60
N ALA A 78 -10.43 -0.49 16.11
CA ALA A 78 -10.54 0.85 16.70
C ALA A 78 -9.82 0.96 18.05
N ARG A 79 -9.59 -0.19 18.72
CA ARG A 79 -8.92 -0.27 20.02
C ARG A 79 -7.52 -0.87 19.94
N CYS A 80 -7.21 -1.56 18.85
CA CYS A 80 -5.91 -2.19 18.65
C CYS A 80 -4.86 -1.18 18.20
N GLU A 81 -3.67 -1.30 18.78
CA GLU A 81 -2.50 -0.48 18.46
C GLU A 81 -1.35 -1.39 18.02
N VAL A 82 -0.55 -0.93 17.05
CA VAL A 82 0.65 -1.65 16.60
C VAL A 82 1.89 -0.81 16.92
N TYR A 83 2.75 -1.34 17.78
CA TYR A 83 4.04 -0.74 18.14
C TYR A 83 5.14 -1.34 17.27
N ILE A 84 5.79 -0.49 16.48
CA ILE A 84 6.93 -0.88 15.65
C ILE A 84 8.20 -0.53 16.41
N VAL A 85 9.05 -1.53 16.66
CA VAL A 85 10.25 -1.39 17.49
C VAL A 85 11.47 -1.91 16.76
N GLU A 86 12.64 -1.34 17.06
CA GLU A 86 13.90 -1.75 16.43
C GLU A 86 14.55 -2.92 17.19
N GLY A 87 14.79 -4.03 16.49
CA GLY A 87 15.52 -5.19 16.99
C GLY A 87 14.80 -6.03 18.05
N ASP A 88 15.37 -7.20 18.34
CA ASP A 88 14.79 -8.16 19.29
C ASP A 88 14.94 -7.75 20.76
N SER A 89 15.93 -6.89 21.07
CA SER A 89 16.14 -6.37 22.43
C SER A 89 14.98 -5.46 22.87
N ALA A 90 14.66 -4.43 22.07
CA ALA A 90 13.50 -3.58 22.31
C ALA A 90 12.20 -4.37 22.12
N GLY A 91 12.14 -5.27 21.14
CA GLY A 91 11.03 -6.20 20.93
C GLY A 91 10.69 -7.03 22.16
N GLY A 92 11.69 -7.61 22.83
CA GLY A 92 11.49 -8.40 24.03
C GLY A 92 10.97 -7.57 25.19
N SER A 93 11.52 -6.38 25.40
CA SER A 93 11.08 -5.47 26.46
C SER A 93 9.66 -4.95 26.22
N ALA A 94 9.36 -4.51 25.00
CA ALA A 94 8.03 -4.07 24.60
C ALA A 94 6.99 -5.20 24.68
N LYS A 95 7.36 -6.42 24.26
CA LYS A 95 6.46 -7.59 24.35
C LYS A 95 6.07 -7.92 25.79
N ARG A 96 6.99 -7.77 26.75
CA ARG A 96 6.72 -8.05 28.17
C ARG A 96 5.93 -6.92 28.86
N GLY A 97 6.12 -5.67 28.44
CA GLY A 97 5.47 -4.51 29.07
C GLY A 97 4.10 -4.14 28.48
N ARG A 98 3.69 -4.74 27.37
CA ARG A 98 2.45 -4.39 26.67
C ARG A 98 1.19 -4.86 27.40
N ASN A 99 0.06 -4.22 27.09
CA ASN A 99 -1.26 -4.82 27.28
C ASN A 99 -1.53 -5.83 26.14
N PRO A 100 -1.54 -7.15 26.40
CA PRO A 100 -1.74 -8.16 25.36
C PRO A 100 -3.15 -8.15 24.75
N GLU A 101 -4.12 -7.48 25.38
CA GLU A 101 -5.47 -7.34 24.85
C GLU A 101 -5.51 -6.44 23.62
N THR A 102 -4.83 -5.29 23.65
CA THR A 102 -4.96 -4.24 22.63
C THR A 102 -3.67 -3.91 21.90
N GLN A 103 -2.49 -4.30 22.40
CA GLN A 103 -1.22 -3.85 21.86
C GLN A 103 -0.46 -4.96 21.16
N ALA A 104 -0.23 -4.83 19.86
CA ALA A 104 0.62 -5.70 19.06
C ALA A 104 2.04 -5.13 18.92
N ILE A 105 3.07 -5.98 18.94
CA ILE A 105 4.48 -5.58 18.81
C ILE A 105 5.06 -6.16 17.53
N LEU A 106 5.57 -5.28 16.66
CA LEU A 106 6.27 -5.60 15.43
C LEU A 106 7.75 -5.19 15.50
N PRO A 107 8.65 -6.09 15.92
CA PRO A 107 10.09 -5.87 15.82
C PRO A 107 10.55 -5.83 14.35
N LEU A 108 11.31 -4.80 14.00
CA LEU A 108 12.04 -4.69 12.75
C LEU A 108 13.41 -5.32 12.91
N ARG A 109 13.71 -6.28 12.03
CA ARG A 109 15.03 -6.88 11.86
C ARG A 109 15.53 -6.37 10.51
N GLY A 110 16.51 -5.48 10.54
CA GLY A 110 17.23 -5.00 9.35
C GLY A 110 18.19 -6.05 8.84
#